data_AF-A0A6S7HVY4-F1
#
_entry.id   AF-A0A6S7HVY4-F1
#
_cell.length_a   1.000
_cell.length_b   1.000
_cell.length_c   1.000
_cell.angle_alpha   90.00
_cell.angle_beta   90.00
_cell.angle_gamma   90.00
#
_symmetry.space_group_name_H-M   'P 1'
#
loop_
_entity.id
_entity.type
_entity.pdbx_description
1 polymer ?
#
loop_
_entity_poly.entity_id
_entity_poly.type
_entity_poly.pdbx_seq_one_letter_code
_entity_poly.pdbx_strand_id
1 'polypeptide(L)'
;MAKEFLQNVITDMGNSIFPDGSPVDSTHNVQKGYFQSCGDVVAISLAQGSPPPCFLHECVYRTMVDANTDFMSFDDNDITPAEKIHLENVVSDLHSNSLAIIEHRYMGKIDQEHNGDIRRSIVVSTVSKRQLYLSQFMKGLELYRLAEMKQNPEAFKQYLMMGQAQPVDANLVFSLMKTRYSINGSTQKEIEERVMDYFQDF
;
A
#
# COMPACT_ATOMS: atom_id res chain seq x y z
N MET A 1 -21.24 -9.67 -13.80
CA MET A 1 -21.04 -10.72 -12.78
C MET A 1 -19.62 -10.69 -12.19
N ALA A 2 -18.54 -10.96 -12.94
CA ALA A 2 -17.17 -10.94 -12.37
C ALA A 2 -16.70 -9.56 -11.89
N LYS A 3 -16.91 -8.48 -12.69
CA LYS A 3 -16.53 -7.12 -12.30
C LYS A 3 -17.28 -6.60 -11.07
N GLU A 4 -18.58 -6.88 -11.00
CA GLU A 4 -19.45 -6.51 -9.88
C GLU A 4 -19.05 -7.25 -8.59
N PHE A 5 -18.70 -8.53 -8.70
CA PHE A 5 -18.14 -9.29 -7.58
C PHE A 5 -16.83 -8.66 -7.08
N LEU A 6 -15.88 -8.36 -7.97
CA LEU A 6 -14.61 -7.74 -7.58
C LEU A 6 -14.80 -6.37 -6.96
N GLN A 7 -15.73 -5.56 -7.47
CA GLN A 7 -16.07 -4.26 -6.91
C GLN A 7 -16.58 -4.37 -5.46
N ASN A 8 -17.47 -5.33 -5.20
CA ASN A 8 -17.99 -5.57 -3.85
C ASN A 8 -16.88 -6.04 -2.91
N VAL A 9 -16.07 -7.01 -3.34
CA VAL A 9 -14.95 -7.54 -2.53
C VAL A 9 -13.94 -6.45 -2.20
N ILE A 10 -13.57 -5.60 -3.18
CA ILE A 10 -12.67 -4.47 -2.97
C ILE A 10 -13.23 -3.47 -1.97
N THR A 11 -14.53 -3.17 -2.06
CA THR A 11 -15.21 -2.26 -1.15
C THR A 11 -15.17 -2.83 0.28
N ASP A 12 -15.49 -4.12 0.43
CA ASP A 12 -15.45 -4.80 1.73
C ASP A 12 -14.02 -4.88 2.29
N MET A 13 -13.01 -5.09 1.45
CA MET A 13 -11.60 -5.03 1.84
C MET A 13 -11.21 -3.65 2.38
N GLY A 14 -11.61 -2.58 1.70
CA GLY A 14 -11.39 -1.20 2.16
C GLY A 14 -12.03 -0.93 3.52
N ASN A 15 -13.18 -1.54 3.80
CA ASN A 15 -13.88 -1.34 5.07
C ASN A 15 -13.37 -2.24 6.22
N SER A 16 -12.90 -3.45 5.92
CA SER A 16 -12.61 -4.49 6.93
C SER A 16 -11.13 -4.77 7.14
N ILE A 17 -10.30 -4.67 6.09
CA ILE A 17 -8.87 -4.95 6.13
C ILE A 17 -8.04 -3.67 6.08
N PHE A 18 -8.52 -2.65 5.36
CA PHE A 18 -7.85 -1.35 5.20
C PHE A 18 -8.71 -0.13 5.65
N PRO A 19 -9.36 -0.18 6.83
CA PRO A 19 -10.20 0.93 7.29
C PRO A 19 -9.38 2.21 7.41
N ASP A 20 -10.00 3.35 7.10
CA ASP A 20 -9.37 4.68 7.08
C ASP A 20 -8.09 4.75 6.22
N GLY A 21 -7.97 3.81 5.29
CA GLY A 21 -6.87 3.62 4.37
C GLY A 21 -5.55 3.15 4.95
N SER A 22 -5.58 2.46 6.10
CA SER A 22 -4.45 1.76 6.70
C SER A 22 -4.78 0.30 7.00
N PRO A 23 -3.86 -0.66 6.81
CA PRO A 23 -4.12 -2.05 7.17
C PRO A 23 -4.36 -2.20 8.67
N VAL A 24 -5.34 -3.04 9.04
CA VAL A 24 -5.59 -3.38 10.45
C VAL A 24 -4.38 -4.01 11.13
N ASP A 25 -4.14 -3.66 12.41
CA ASP A 25 -3.07 -4.27 13.22
C ASP A 25 -3.44 -5.71 13.63
N SER A 26 -3.21 -6.68 12.75
CA SER A 26 -3.63 -8.08 12.97
C SER A 26 -2.60 -9.09 12.47
N THR A 27 -1.85 -9.67 13.41
CA THR A 27 -0.98 -10.82 13.15
C THR A 27 -1.78 -12.08 12.77
N HIS A 28 -3.04 -12.18 13.20
CA HIS A 28 -3.95 -13.22 12.74
C HIS A 28 -4.17 -13.16 11.22
N ASN A 29 -4.42 -11.96 10.69
CA ASN A 29 -4.62 -11.75 9.25
C ASN A 29 -3.35 -12.07 8.46
N VAL A 30 -2.17 -11.81 9.04
CA VAL A 30 -0.88 -12.24 8.47
C VAL A 30 -0.80 -13.76 8.39
N GLN A 31 -1.05 -14.45 9.50
CA GLN A 31 -0.95 -15.92 9.57
C GLN A 31 -1.96 -16.62 8.65
N LYS A 32 -3.15 -16.03 8.47
CA LYS A 32 -4.16 -16.53 7.55
C LYS A 32 -3.91 -16.17 6.09
N GLY A 33 -2.91 -15.33 5.81
CA GLY A 33 -2.58 -14.89 4.45
C GLY A 33 -3.54 -13.86 3.87
N TYR A 34 -4.43 -13.26 4.68
CA TYR A 34 -5.48 -12.37 4.19
C TYR A 34 -4.92 -11.12 3.51
N PHE A 35 -3.84 -10.53 4.02
CA PHE A 35 -3.19 -9.39 3.36
C PHE A 35 -2.65 -9.78 1.98
N GLN A 36 -2.08 -10.98 1.84
CA GLN A 36 -1.62 -11.48 0.55
C GLN A 36 -2.79 -11.72 -0.40
N SER A 37 -3.87 -12.37 0.07
CA SER A 37 -5.08 -12.57 -0.73
C SER A 37 -5.72 -11.25 -1.18
N CYS A 38 -5.65 -10.21 -0.36
CA CYS A 38 -6.06 -8.87 -0.75
C CYS A 38 -5.22 -8.34 -1.92
N GLY A 39 -3.90 -8.56 -1.88
CA GLY A 39 -3.01 -8.22 -2.99
C GLY A 39 -3.36 -9.00 -4.27
N ASP A 40 -3.66 -10.30 -4.15
CA ASP A 40 -4.08 -11.13 -5.29
C ASP A 40 -5.36 -10.60 -5.93
N VAL A 41 -6.37 -10.27 -5.12
CA VAL A 41 -7.66 -9.72 -5.60
C VAL A 41 -7.45 -8.38 -6.29
N VAL A 42 -6.65 -7.49 -5.72
CA VAL A 42 -6.30 -6.22 -6.35
C VAL A 42 -5.59 -6.45 -7.68
N ALA A 43 -4.66 -7.41 -7.72
CA ALA A 43 -3.94 -7.71 -8.93
C ALA A 43 -4.84 -8.21 -10.06
N ILE A 44 -5.77 -9.10 -9.74
CA ILE A 44 -6.80 -9.59 -10.64
C ILE A 44 -7.70 -8.44 -11.10
N SER A 45 -8.12 -7.56 -10.19
CA SER A 45 -9.00 -6.43 -10.51
C SER A 45 -8.35 -5.49 -11.54
N LEU A 46 -7.09 -5.11 -11.31
CA LEU A 46 -6.35 -4.23 -12.20
C LEU A 46 -6.10 -4.90 -13.56
N ALA A 47 -5.70 -6.18 -13.57
CA ALA A 47 -5.47 -6.92 -14.81
C ALA A 47 -6.74 -7.11 -15.66
N GLN A 48 -7.93 -7.16 -15.04
CA GLN A 48 -9.22 -7.34 -15.72
C GLN A 48 -9.93 -6.03 -16.06
N GLY A 49 -9.33 -4.87 -15.77
CA GLY A 49 -9.97 -3.56 -15.95
C GLY A 49 -11.26 -3.44 -15.14
N SER A 50 -11.26 -4.00 -13.93
CA SER A 50 -12.29 -3.76 -12.91
C SER A 50 -11.96 -2.45 -12.16
N PRO A 51 -12.90 -1.89 -11.38
CA PRO A 51 -12.65 -0.65 -10.66
C PRO A 51 -11.41 -0.77 -9.77
N PRO A 52 -10.54 0.26 -9.77
CA PRO A 52 -9.35 0.27 -8.94
C PRO A 52 -9.71 0.27 -7.44
N PRO A 53 -8.88 -0.33 -6.58
CA PRO A 53 -9.18 -0.44 -5.15
C PRO A 53 -9.32 0.87 -4.40
N CYS A 54 -8.51 1.89 -4.71
CA CYS A 54 -8.62 3.26 -4.18
C CYS A 54 -8.89 3.38 -2.67
N PHE A 55 -8.32 2.50 -1.84
CA PHE A 55 -8.56 2.50 -0.40
C PHE A 55 -7.35 2.93 0.42
N LEU A 56 -6.14 3.09 -0.12
CA LEU A 56 -4.96 3.44 0.68
C LEU A 56 -4.86 4.95 0.95
N HIS A 57 -4.46 5.33 2.15
CA HIS A 57 -4.04 6.71 2.45
C HIS A 57 -2.64 6.99 1.85
N GLU A 58 -2.31 8.26 1.59
CA GLU A 58 -1.05 8.65 0.93
C GLU A 58 0.20 8.16 1.68
N CYS A 59 0.28 8.37 3.00
CA CYS A 59 1.42 7.92 3.80
C CYS A 59 1.53 6.38 3.83
N VAL A 60 0.41 5.66 3.72
CA VAL A 60 0.36 4.20 3.65
C VAL A 60 0.86 3.71 2.29
N TYR A 61 0.44 4.36 1.20
CA TYR A 61 0.96 4.12 -0.14
C TYR A 61 2.48 4.35 -0.20
N ARG A 62 2.97 5.47 0.35
CA ARG A 62 4.41 5.79 0.46
C ARG A 62 5.16 4.69 1.19
N THR A 63 4.65 4.23 2.35
CA THR A 63 5.22 3.12 3.13
C THR A 63 5.26 1.81 2.32
N MET A 64 4.26 1.57 1.47
CA MET A 64 4.18 0.34 0.68
C MET A 64 5.24 0.29 -0.43
N VAL A 65 5.45 1.43 -1.12
CA VAL A 65 6.36 1.52 -2.27
C VAL A 65 7.82 1.76 -1.85
N ASP A 66 8.05 2.44 -0.73
CA ASP A 66 9.38 2.71 -0.20
C ASP A 66 9.65 1.94 1.10
N ALA A 67 10.33 0.80 0.97
CA ALA A 67 10.66 -0.08 2.10
C ALA A 67 12.00 0.27 2.77
N ASN A 68 12.79 1.22 2.24
CA ASN A 68 14.11 1.57 2.77
C ASN A 68 14.02 2.78 3.73
N THR A 69 13.07 2.73 4.65
CA THR A 69 12.72 3.90 5.45
C THR A 69 13.62 4.03 6.68
N ASP A 70 14.18 5.23 6.88
CA ASP A 70 14.91 5.58 8.08
C ASP A 70 13.92 5.76 9.24
N PHE A 71 13.90 4.82 10.18
CA PHE A 71 13.01 4.89 11.36
C PHE A 71 13.25 6.15 12.20
N MET A 72 14.44 6.76 12.10
CA MET A 72 14.78 7.97 12.84
C MET A 72 14.15 9.23 12.24
N SER A 73 13.69 9.17 10.98
CA SER A 73 13.07 10.30 10.31
C SER A 73 11.55 10.34 10.42
N PHE A 74 10.92 9.33 11.04
CA PHE A 74 9.46 9.26 11.10
C PHE A 74 8.83 10.33 11.97
N ASP A 75 7.77 10.94 11.44
CA ASP A 75 7.01 11.98 12.11
C ASP A 75 5.49 11.82 11.94
N ASP A 76 4.73 12.82 12.39
CA ASP A 76 3.26 12.86 12.31
C ASP A 76 2.72 12.78 10.86
N ASN A 77 3.53 13.05 9.83
CA ASN A 77 3.14 12.97 8.41
C ASN A 77 3.23 11.53 7.86
N ASP A 78 3.82 10.61 8.63
CA ASP A 78 3.92 9.20 8.29
C ASP A 78 2.77 8.36 8.83
N ILE A 79 1.83 8.95 9.57
CA ILE A 79 0.64 8.27 10.08
C ILE A 79 -0.63 8.82 9.41
N THR A 80 -1.69 8.03 9.38
CA THR A 80 -2.99 8.48 8.87
C THR A 80 -3.66 9.44 9.86
N PRO A 81 -4.67 10.22 9.44
CA PRO A 81 -5.45 11.05 10.36
C PRO A 81 -6.07 10.25 11.52
N ALA A 82 -6.54 9.03 11.27
CA ALA A 82 -7.09 8.15 12.29
C ALA A 82 -6.02 7.68 13.29
N GLU A 83 -4.85 7.27 12.79
CA GLU A 83 -3.69 6.91 13.63
C GLU A 83 -3.19 8.11 14.45
N LYS A 84 -3.25 9.32 13.89
CA LYS A 84 -2.90 10.56 14.60
C LYS A 84 -3.86 10.85 15.75
N ILE A 85 -5.17 10.69 15.53
CA ILE A 85 -6.16 10.82 16.62
C ILE A 85 -5.87 9.80 17.73
N HIS A 86 -5.54 8.56 17.37
CA HIS A 86 -5.16 7.54 18.36
C HIS A 86 -3.90 7.95 19.15
N LEU A 87 -2.87 8.43 18.47
CA LEU A 87 -1.66 8.98 19.10
C LEU A 87 -1.98 10.09 20.10
N GLU A 88 -2.77 11.09 19.69
CA GLU A 88 -3.18 12.20 20.58
C GLU A 88 -3.95 11.70 21.81
N ASN A 89 -4.85 10.74 21.62
CA ASN A 89 -5.60 10.15 22.73
C ASN A 89 -4.68 9.44 23.74
N VAL A 90 -3.70 8.67 23.27
CA VAL A 90 -2.74 7.99 24.15
C VAL A 90 -1.88 9.01 24.92
N VAL A 91 -1.39 10.06 24.26
CA VAL A 91 -0.51 11.04 24.91
C VAL A 91 -1.24 12.08 25.77
N SER A 92 -2.56 12.19 25.63
CA SER A 92 -3.40 13.08 26.45
C SER A 92 -3.39 12.71 27.93
N ASP A 93 -3.26 11.42 28.24
CA ASP A 93 -3.14 10.89 29.61
C ASP A 93 -2.17 9.70 29.63
N LEU A 94 -0.90 10.00 29.89
CA LEU A 94 0.18 9.01 29.91
C LEU A 94 0.01 7.96 31.02
N HIS A 95 -0.62 8.33 32.14
CA HIS A 95 -0.76 7.44 33.28
C HIS A 95 -1.81 6.37 32.97
N SER A 96 -3.00 6.82 32.55
CA SER A 96 -4.11 5.93 32.19
C SER A 96 -3.79 5.08 30.96
N ASN A 97 -2.97 5.56 30.04
CA ASN A 97 -2.59 4.85 28.82
C ASN A 97 -1.20 4.19 28.85
N SER A 98 -0.62 4.00 30.04
CA SER A 98 0.72 3.40 30.20
C SER A 98 0.87 2.03 29.54
N LEU A 99 -0.18 1.19 29.58
CA LEU A 99 -0.19 -0.11 28.89
C LEU A 99 -0.12 0.04 27.36
N ALA A 100 -0.91 0.93 26.77
CA ALA A 100 -0.89 1.18 25.33
C ALA A 100 0.49 1.68 24.87
N ILE A 101 1.13 2.54 25.67
CA ILE A 101 2.50 3.02 25.42
C ILE A 101 3.49 1.85 25.39
N ILE A 102 3.38 0.91 26.33
CA ILE A 102 4.23 -0.31 26.39
C ILE A 102 3.94 -1.24 25.20
N GLU A 103 2.69 -1.36 24.75
CA GLU A 103 2.32 -2.14 23.56
C GLU A 103 2.97 -1.59 22.28
N HIS A 104 3.21 -0.27 22.22
CA HIS A 104 4.03 0.40 21.22
C HIS A 104 5.54 0.31 21.48
N ARG A 105 5.96 -0.61 22.35
CA ARG A 105 7.36 -0.97 22.64
C ARG A 105 8.19 0.14 23.29
N TYR A 106 7.55 1.16 23.84
CA TYR A 106 8.24 2.14 24.65
C TYR A 106 8.58 1.56 26.03
N MET A 107 9.87 1.47 26.35
CA MET A 107 10.39 0.91 27.61
C MET A 107 11.07 1.96 28.48
N GLY A 108 11.00 3.23 28.10
CA GLY A 108 11.54 4.36 28.86
C GLY A 108 10.62 4.78 30.01
N LYS A 109 10.99 5.88 30.68
CA LYS A 109 10.19 6.44 31.76
C LYS A 109 8.93 7.10 31.19
N ILE A 110 7.76 6.75 31.72
CA ILE A 110 6.48 7.30 31.26
C ILE A 110 6.14 8.52 32.12
N ASP A 111 6.47 9.71 31.62
CA ASP A 111 6.09 11.00 32.20
C ASP A 111 6.06 12.11 31.13
N GLN A 112 5.68 13.31 31.54
CA GLN A 112 5.56 14.45 30.63
C GLN A 112 6.90 14.97 30.10
N GLU A 113 8.01 14.74 30.81
CA GLU A 113 9.34 15.14 30.34
C GLU A 113 9.75 14.31 29.10
N HIS A 114 9.29 13.07 29.01
CA HIS A 114 9.58 12.14 27.92
C HIS A 114 8.45 12.03 26.87
N ASN A 115 7.48 12.94 26.87
CA ASN A 115 6.32 12.90 25.95
C ASN A 115 6.77 12.81 24.46
N GLY A 116 7.81 13.55 24.08
CA GLY A 116 8.36 13.50 22.72
C GLY A 116 8.90 12.13 22.33
N ASP A 117 9.56 11.42 23.25
CA ASP A 117 10.06 10.06 23.00
C ASP A 117 8.93 9.05 22.89
N ILE A 118 7.91 9.19 23.74
CA ILE A 118 6.70 8.36 23.73
C ILE A 118 5.99 8.51 22.37
N ARG A 119 5.75 9.75 21.93
CA ARG A 119 5.12 10.03 20.63
C ARG A 119 5.90 9.38 19.49
N ARG A 120 7.23 9.58 19.45
CA ARG A 120 8.10 8.97 18.44
C ARG A 120 8.01 7.45 18.46
N SER A 121 8.04 6.81 19.63
CA SER A 121 7.93 5.36 19.75
C SER A 121 6.61 4.82 19.19
N ILE A 122 5.50 5.53 19.46
CA ILE A 122 4.18 5.15 18.93
C ILE A 122 4.18 5.26 17.40
N VAL A 123 4.66 6.38 16.84
CA VAL A 123 4.79 6.57 15.38
C VAL A 123 5.63 5.46 14.75
N VAL A 124 6.86 5.25 15.25
CA VAL A 124 7.77 4.22 14.75
C VAL A 124 7.14 2.84 14.81
N SER A 125 6.52 2.47 15.94
CA SER A 125 5.86 1.18 16.09
C SER A 125 4.69 1.02 15.12
N THR A 126 3.88 2.05 14.90
CA THR A 126 2.73 2.02 13.98
C THR A 126 3.20 1.80 12.55
N VAL A 127 4.17 2.59 12.08
CA VAL A 127 4.71 2.46 10.71
C VAL A 127 5.41 1.11 10.51
N SER A 128 6.18 0.64 11.51
CA SER A 128 6.88 -0.66 11.45
C SER A 128 5.91 -1.85 11.32
N LYS A 129 4.84 -1.86 12.10
CA LYS A 129 3.78 -2.89 11.99
C LYS A 129 3.11 -2.83 10.62
N ARG A 130 2.80 -1.62 10.15
CA ARG A 130 2.21 -1.41 8.83
C ARG A 130 3.10 -1.92 7.69
N GLN A 131 4.41 -1.73 7.75
CA GLN A 131 5.36 -2.30 6.78
C GLN A 131 5.24 -3.83 6.70
N LEU A 132 5.07 -4.53 7.82
CA LEU A 132 4.84 -5.98 7.82
C LEU A 132 3.58 -6.35 7.03
N TYR A 133 2.47 -5.67 7.26
CA TYR A 133 1.19 -5.98 6.59
C TYR A 133 1.23 -5.65 5.10
N LEU A 134 1.79 -4.47 4.76
CA LEU A 134 2.00 -4.06 3.38
C LEU A 134 2.98 -4.97 2.66
N SER A 135 3.95 -5.57 3.34
CA SER A 135 4.85 -6.56 2.71
C SER A 135 4.09 -7.80 2.25
N GLN A 136 3.08 -8.26 2.99
CA GLN A 136 2.25 -9.40 2.56
C GLN A 136 1.31 -8.99 1.41
N PHE A 137 0.73 -7.80 1.49
CA PHE A 137 -0.08 -7.25 0.39
C PHE A 137 0.72 -7.14 -0.91
N MET A 138 1.96 -6.61 -0.82
CA MET A 138 2.89 -6.54 -1.95
C MET A 138 3.22 -7.91 -2.55
N LYS A 139 3.31 -8.98 -1.74
CA LYS A 139 3.48 -10.34 -2.27
C LYS A 139 2.30 -10.77 -3.14
N GLY A 140 1.07 -10.41 -2.76
CA GLY A 140 -0.10 -10.69 -3.60
C GLY A 140 -0.06 -9.93 -4.92
N LEU A 141 0.45 -8.69 -4.90
CA LEU A 141 0.70 -7.90 -6.11
C LEU A 141 1.83 -8.47 -7.00
N GLU A 142 2.61 -9.46 -6.55
CA GLU A 142 3.52 -10.17 -7.45
C GLU A 142 2.76 -10.97 -8.52
N LEU A 143 1.48 -11.28 -8.27
CA LEU A 143 0.58 -11.77 -9.30
C LEU A 143 0.49 -10.73 -10.42
N TYR A 144 0.78 -11.17 -11.64
CA TYR A 144 0.91 -10.28 -12.81
C TYR A 144 2.03 -9.21 -12.71
N ARG A 145 3.00 -9.40 -11.80
CA ARG A 145 4.17 -8.52 -11.61
C ARG A 145 3.84 -7.07 -11.24
N LEU A 146 2.66 -6.82 -10.69
CA LEU A 146 2.25 -5.47 -10.26
C LEU A 146 3.14 -4.91 -9.15
N ALA A 147 3.80 -5.76 -8.37
CA ALA A 147 4.79 -5.34 -7.38
C ALA A 147 5.94 -4.50 -7.98
N GLU A 148 6.18 -4.57 -9.29
CA GLU A 148 7.14 -3.72 -10.01
C GLU A 148 6.71 -2.24 -10.08
N MET A 149 5.48 -1.91 -9.66
CA MET A 149 5.02 -0.53 -9.46
C MET A 149 5.96 0.31 -8.58
N LYS A 150 6.77 -0.33 -7.73
CA LYS A 150 7.83 0.33 -6.96
C LYS A 150 8.85 1.08 -7.84
N GLN A 151 9.01 0.67 -9.10
CA GLN A 151 9.90 1.32 -10.06
C GLN A 151 9.26 2.59 -10.66
N ASN A 152 7.93 2.71 -10.61
CA ASN A 152 7.20 3.89 -11.08
C ASN A 152 5.98 4.19 -10.18
N PRO A 153 6.18 4.57 -8.90
CA PRO A 153 5.06 4.71 -7.97
C PRO A 153 4.04 5.77 -8.37
N GLU A 154 4.45 6.84 -9.06
CA GLU A 154 3.53 7.92 -9.47
C GLU A 154 2.43 7.42 -10.40
N ALA A 155 2.76 6.52 -11.33
CA ALA A 155 1.78 5.97 -12.27
C ALA A 155 0.67 5.14 -11.59
N PHE A 156 0.91 4.64 -10.36
CA PHE A 156 -0.03 3.75 -9.66
C PHE A 156 -0.84 4.45 -8.57
N LYS A 157 -0.53 5.71 -8.23
CA LYS A 157 -1.22 6.45 -7.16
C LYS A 157 -2.74 6.48 -7.38
N GLN A 158 -3.15 6.83 -8.59
CA GLN A 158 -4.56 6.97 -8.97
C GLN A 158 -5.39 5.67 -8.90
N TYR A 159 -4.75 4.51 -8.80
CA TYR A 159 -5.43 3.21 -8.72
C TYR A 159 -5.49 2.65 -7.30
N LEU A 160 -4.60 3.08 -6.41
CA LEU A 160 -4.53 2.52 -5.05
C LEU A 160 -4.91 3.54 -3.97
N MET A 161 -4.77 4.84 -4.22
CA MET A 161 -5.02 5.88 -3.23
C MET A 161 -6.49 6.31 -3.17
N MET A 162 -6.95 6.61 -1.95
CA MET A 162 -8.28 7.19 -1.71
C MET A 162 -8.48 8.51 -2.45
N GLY A 163 -9.70 8.73 -2.95
CA GLY A 163 -10.11 9.99 -3.57
C GLY A 163 -9.53 10.25 -4.97
N GLN A 164 -8.75 9.32 -5.54
CA GLN A 164 -8.12 9.47 -6.85
C GLN A 164 -8.62 8.48 -7.91
N ALA A 165 -9.80 7.89 -7.71
CA ALA A 165 -10.31 6.81 -8.56
C ALA A 165 -10.42 7.21 -10.04
N GLN A 166 -9.54 6.65 -10.86
CA GLN A 166 -9.63 6.69 -12.32
C GLN A 166 -9.83 5.29 -12.89
N PRO A 167 -10.63 5.14 -13.97
CA PRO A 167 -10.72 3.85 -14.65
C PRO A 167 -9.32 3.39 -15.07
N VAL A 168 -9.05 2.09 -14.93
CA VAL A 168 -7.83 1.49 -15.49
C VAL A 168 -7.83 1.72 -16.99
N ASP A 169 -6.79 2.40 -17.48
CA ASP A 169 -6.62 2.71 -18.89
C ASP A 169 -5.48 1.87 -19.50
N ALA A 170 -5.33 1.95 -20.82
CA ALA A 170 -4.28 1.25 -21.53
C ALA A 170 -2.88 1.66 -21.04
N ASN A 171 -2.69 2.92 -20.63
CA ASN A 171 -1.41 3.44 -20.16
C ASN A 171 -0.90 2.68 -18.92
N LEU A 172 -1.79 2.37 -17.96
CA LEU A 172 -1.42 1.54 -16.82
C LEU A 172 -0.93 0.15 -17.26
N VAL A 173 -1.67 -0.51 -18.15
CA VAL A 173 -1.33 -1.85 -18.64
C VAL A 173 0.02 -1.82 -19.36
N PHE A 174 0.26 -0.82 -20.21
CA PHE A 174 1.54 -0.63 -20.88
C PHE A 174 2.70 -0.34 -19.92
N SER A 175 2.47 0.41 -18.83
CA SER A 175 3.50 0.68 -17.81
C SER A 175 3.99 -0.58 -17.09
N LEU A 176 3.16 -1.63 -17.05
CA LEU A 176 3.48 -2.92 -16.43
C LEU A 176 4.16 -3.90 -17.40
N MET A 177 4.02 -3.67 -18.70
CA MET A 177 4.57 -4.55 -19.71
C MET A 177 6.02 -4.18 -20.03
N LYS A 178 6.88 -5.19 -20.06
CA LYS A 178 8.26 -5.06 -20.53
C LYS A 178 8.39 -5.80 -21.85
N THR A 179 8.36 -5.06 -22.96
CA THR A 179 8.58 -5.62 -24.29
C THR A 179 10.00 -6.17 -24.40
N ARG A 180 10.11 -7.37 -24.96
CA ARG A 180 11.40 -7.99 -25.28
C ARG A 180 11.50 -8.08 -26.79
N TYR A 181 12.27 -7.18 -27.36
CA TYR A 181 12.52 -7.15 -28.79
C TYR A 181 13.68 -8.07 -29.18
N SER A 182 13.65 -8.50 -30.44
CA SER A 182 14.75 -9.07 -31.16
C SER A 182 15.95 -8.11 -31.23
N ILE A 183 17.10 -8.60 -31.69
CA ILE A 183 18.36 -7.86 -31.70
C ILE A 183 18.20 -6.51 -32.43
N ASN A 184 18.81 -5.45 -31.87
CA ASN A 184 18.85 -4.13 -32.47
C ASN A 184 19.41 -4.18 -33.91
N GLY A 185 18.69 -3.56 -34.84
CA GLY A 185 19.05 -3.54 -36.27
C GLY A 185 18.60 -4.77 -37.06
N SER A 186 17.89 -5.72 -36.45
CA SER A 186 17.22 -6.80 -37.18
C SER A 186 15.89 -6.34 -37.77
N THR A 187 15.55 -6.84 -38.95
CA THR A 187 14.22 -6.67 -39.55
C THR A 187 13.11 -7.21 -38.66
N GLN A 188 13.41 -8.23 -37.85
CA GLN A 188 12.49 -8.81 -36.88
C GLN A 188 12.07 -7.78 -35.82
N LYS A 189 13.01 -6.99 -35.29
CA LYS A 189 12.72 -5.94 -34.31
C LYS A 189 11.83 -4.84 -34.89
N GLU A 190 12.07 -4.41 -36.13
CA GLU A 190 11.23 -3.40 -36.79
C GLU A 190 9.78 -3.85 -36.94
N ILE A 191 9.56 -5.15 -37.20
CA ILE A 191 8.22 -5.74 -37.26
C ILE A 191 7.59 -5.77 -35.87
N GLU A 192 8.34 -6.21 -34.84
CA GLU A 192 7.86 -6.28 -33.46
C GLU A 192 7.50 -4.90 -32.89
N GLU A 193 8.32 -3.87 -33.15
CA GLU A 193 8.05 -2.48 -32.76
C GLU A 193 6.76 -1.98 -33.41
N ARG A 194 6.60 -2.18 -34.73
CA ARG A 194 5.34 -1.83 -35.43
C ARG A 194 4.13 -2.56 -34.86
N VAL A 195 4.25 -3.84 -34.52
CA VAL A 195 3.16 -4.59 -33.88
C VAL A 195 2.79 -4.01 -32.53
N MET A 196 3.78 -3.60 -31.73
CA MET A 196 3.55 -2.96 -30.44
C MET A 196 2.91 -1.58 -30.58
N ASP A 197 3.32 -0.79 -31.57
CA ASP A 197 2.69 0.51 -31.87
C ASP A 197 1.20 0.30 -32.22
N TYR A 198 0.88 -0.64 -33.11
CA TYR A 198 -0.52 -0.96 -33.44
C TYR A 198 -1.31 -1.50 -32.26
N PHE A 199 -0.66 -2.22 -31.34
CA PHE A 199 -1.30 -2.72 -30.14
C PHE A 199 -1.54 -1.61 -29.10
N GLN A 200 -0.73 -0.56 -29.10
CA GLN A 200 -0.88 0.63 -28.24
C GLN A 200 -1.93 1.63 -28.74
N ASP A 201 -2.17 1.67 -30.05
CA ASP A 201 -3.13 2.58 -30.68
C ASP A 201 -4.62 2.21 -30.47
N PHE A 202 -4.92 1.07 -29.83
CA PHE A 202 -6.28 0.54 -29.58
C PHE A 202 -6.71 0.64 -28.12
#